data_AF-A0A351IXZ1-F1
#
_entry.id   AF-A0A351IXZ1-F1
#
_cell.length_a   1.000
_cell.length_b   1.000
_cell.length_c   1.000
_cell.angle_alpha   90.00
_cell.angle_beta   90.00
_cell.angle_gamma   90.00
#
_symmetry.space_group_name_H-M   'P 1'
#
loop_
_entity.id
_entity.type
_entity.pdbx_description
1 polymer ?
#
loop_
_entity_poly.entity_id
_entity_poly.type
_entity_poly.pdbx_seq_one_letter_code
_entity_poly.pdbx_strand_id
1 'polypeptide(L)' 'MANMQKNKVPMPEQDPKIRIENFQEVTLGYNDEDAMLEAQRCLQCKHRPCVSGCPVNVQIPAFIHAVEKGAFNEAYQ' A
#
# COMPACT_ATOMS: atom_id res chain seq x y z
N MET A 1 12.78 -12.21 -0.25
CA MET A 1 12.31 -12.56 -1.62
C MET A 1 10.91 -12.00 -1.75
N ALA A 2 10.55 -11.38 -2.87
CA ALA A 2 9.26 -10.71 -3.01
C ALA A 2 8.10 -11.72 -2.92
N ASN A 3 7.04 -11.34 -2.20
CA ASN A 3 5.82 -12.12 -2.05
C ASN A 3 5.05 -12.16 -3.38
N MET A 4 5.05 -13.29 -4.08
CA MET A 4 4.39 -13.45 -5.38
C MET A 4 2.91 -13.82 -5.31
N GLN A 5 2.26 -13.64 -4.15
CA GLN A 5 0.81 -13.80 -4.04
C GLN A 5 0.08 -12.85 -4.99
N LYS A 6 -0.82 -13.41 -5.81
CA LYS A 6 -1.58 -12.65 -6.81
C LYS A 6 -2.66 -11.77 -6.17
N ASN A 7 -3.18 -12.20 -5.02
CA ASN A 7 -4.17 -11.43 -4.26
C ASN A 7 -3.46 -10.33 -3.48
N LYS A 8 -4.09 -9.15 -3.41
CA LYS A 8 -3.67 -8.08 -2.53
C LYS A 8 -4.03 -8.43 -1.09
N VAL A 9 -3.33 -7.84 -0.13
CA VAL A 9 -3.82 -7.81 1.25
C VAL A 9 -5.22 -7.16 1.24
N PRO A 10 -6.24 -7.75 1.87
CA PRO A 10 -7.57 -7.16 1.89
C PRO A 10 -7.58 -5.84 2.65
N MET A 11 -8.10 -4.78 2.03
CA MET A 11 -8.26 -3.49 2.69
C MET A 11 -9.43 -3.56 3.69
N PRO A 12 -9.23 -3.20 4.96
CA PRO A 12 -10.32 -3.10 5.92
C PRO A 12 -11.34 -2.05 5.48
N GLU A 13 -12.63 -2.41 5.49
CA GLU A 13 -13.73 -1.53 5.13
C GLU A 13 -14.84 -1.59 6.18
N GLN A 14 -15.61 -0.51 6.32
CA GLN A 14 -16.84 -0.52 7.10
C GLN A 14 -17.87 -1.51 6.54
N ASP A 15 -18.63 -2.15 7.42
CA ASP A 15 -19.77 -2.99 7.05
C ASP A 15 -20.78 -2.18 6.20
N PRO A 16 -21.26 -2.72 5.06
CA PRO A 16 -22.25 -2.08 4.21
C PRO A 16 -23.49 -1.58 4.96
N LYS A 17 -23.96 -2.30 5.98
CA LYS A 17 -25.15 -1.92 6.76
C LYS A 17 -24.89 -0.72 7.67
N ILE A 18 -23.65 -0.49 8.07
CA ILE A 18 -23.27 0.63 8.93
C ILE A 18 -22.98 1.86 8.05
N ARG A 19 -22.21 1.70 6.97
CA ARG A 19 -21.77 2.81 6.12
C ARG A 19 -22.88 3.50 5.32
N ILE A 20 -24.05 2.88 5.18
CA ILE A 20 -25.22 3.52 4.57
C ILE A 20 -25.90 4.54 5.50
N GLU A 21 -25.56 4.54 6.79
CA GLU A 21 -26.19 5.40 7.81
C GLU A 21 -25.29 6.57 8.25
N ASN A 22 -24.07 6.69 7.71
CA ASN A 22 -23.10 7.70 8.14
C ASN A 22 -22.25 8.25 6.97
N PHE A 23 -21.47 9.29 7.25
CA PHE A 23 -20.55 9.95 6.31
C PHE A 23 -19.07 9.73 6.66
N GLN A 24 -18.77 8.74 7.51
CA GLN A 24 -17.41 8.39 7.88
C GLN A 24 -16.72 7.65 6.72
N GLU A 25 -15.39 7.65 6.73
CA GLU A 25 -14.58 7.01 5.70
C GLU A 25 -14.84 5.50 5.64
N VAL A 26 -15.20 5.00 4.45
CA VAL A 26 -15.51 3.57 4.26
C VAL A 26 -14.27 2.71 4.34
N THR A 27 -13.19 3.15 3.72
CA THR A 27 -11.91 2.45 3.69
C THR A 27 -11.10 2.81 4.93
N LEU A 28 -10.91 1.86 5.83
CA LEU A 28 -10.32 2.14 7.15
C LEU A 28 -8.79 2.17 7.15
N GLY A 29 -8.17 1.86 6.01
CA GLY A 29 -6.71 1.81 5.86
C GLY A 29 -6.09 0.53 6.41
N TYR A 30 -4.83 0.32 6.06
CA TYR A 30 -4.03 -0.78 6.63
C TYR A 30 -3.48 -0.40 7.99
N ASN A 31 -3.33 -1.41 8.87
CA ASN A 31 -2.40 -1.31 9.98
C ASN A 31 -0.96 -1.54 9.48
N ASP A 32 0.02 -1.37 10.38
CA ASP A 32 1.44 -1.51 10.05
C ASP A 32 1.78 -2.89 9.46
N GLU A 33 1.22 -3.96 10.04
CA GLU A 33 1.49 -5.35 9.60
C GLU A 33 0.96 -5.61 8.18
N ASP A 34 -0.27 -5.19 7.91
CA ASP A 34 -0.92 -5.32 6.61
C ASP A 34 -0.19 -4.49 5.54
N ALA A 35 0.22 -3.27 5.89
CA ALA A 35 0.97 -2.39 5.00
C ALA A 35 2.33 -2.99 4.64
N MET A 36 3.05 -3.52 5.63
CA MET A 36 4.32 -4.23 5.42
C MET A 36 4.13 -5.48 4.57
N LEU A 37 3.07 -6.25 4.80
CA LEU A 37 2.76 -7.46 4.04
C LEU A 37 2.43 -7.15 2.56
N GLU A 38 1.66 -6.08 2.30
CA GLU A 38 1.38 -5.64 0.94
C GLU A 38 2.65 -5.09 0.27
N ALA A 39 3.50 -4.36 1.00
CA ALA A 39 4.76 -3.83 0.49
C ALA A 39 5.74 -4.93 0.02
N GLN A 40 5.75 -6.09 0.69
CA GLN A 40 6.54 -7.25 0.28
C GLN A 40 6.17 -7.81 -1.10
N ARG A 41 4.99 -7.47 -1.65
CA ARG A 41 4.58 -7.90 -2.99
C ARG A 41 5.24 -7.08 -4.11
N CYS A 42 5.83 -5.93 -3.78
CA CYS A 42 6.56 -5.14 -4.75
C CYS A 42 7.80 -5.90 -5.23
N LEU A 43 7.92 -6.09 -6.55
CA LEU A 43 9.02 -6.83 -7.16
C LEU A 43 10.31 -6.00 -7.31
N GLN A 44 10.31 -4.73 -6.88
CA GLN A 44 11.40 -3.79 -7.11
C GLN A 44 11.84 -3.74 -8.59
N CYS A 45 10.86 -3.59 -9.49
CA CYS A 45 11.05 -3.62 -10.94
C CYS A 45 12.11 -2.61 -11.40
N LYS A 46 13.17 -3.09 -12.08
CA LYS A 46 14.26 -2.23 -12.58
C LYS A 46 13.77 -1.10 -13.50
N HIS A 47 12.79 -1.36 -14.36
CA HIS A 47 12.25 -0.40 -15.32
C HIS A 47 11.12 0.50 -14.75
N ARG A 48 10.72 0.28 -13.48
CA ARG A 48 9.81 1.14 -12.70
C ARG A 48 8.58 1.70 -13.46
N PRO A 49 7.71 0.85 -14.04
CA PRO A 49 6.58 1.32 -14.85
C PRO A 49 5.53 2.07 -14.02
N CYS A 50 5.43 1.78 -12.72
CA CYS A 50 4.58 2.51 -11.79
C CYS A 50 4.98 3.99 -11.66
N VAL A 51 6.29 4.30 -11.71
CA VAL A 51 6.79 5.68 -11.62
C VAL A 51 6.40 6.45 -12.87
N SER A 52 6.60 5.87 -14.07
CA SER A 52 6.20 6.50 -15.33
C SER A 52 4.68 6.68 -15.47
N GLY A 53 3.88 5.86 -14.80
CA GLY A 53 2.43 5.99 -14.77
C GLY A 53 1.93 7.07 -13.81
N CYS A 54 2.78 7.55 -12.89
CA CYS A 54 2.43 8.61 -11.95
C CYS A 54 2.66 9.98 -12.60
N PRO A 55 1.64 10.86 -12.69
CA PRO A 55 1.77 12.19 -13.32
C PRO A 55 2.84 13.08 -12.70
N VAL A 56 3.19 12.85 -11.43
CA VAL A 56 4.21 13.61 -10.69
C VAL A 56 5.47 12.79 -10.39
N ASN A 57 5.62 11.61 -11.02
CA ASN A 57 6.81 10.76 -10.91
C ASN A 57 7.21 10.39 -9.47
N VAL A 58 6.24 10.08 -8.59
CA VAL A 58 6.53 9.59 -7.24
C VAL A 58 7.46 8.40 -7.31
N GLN A 59 8.47 8.36 -6.43
CA GLN A 59 9.44 7.26 -6.32
C GLN A 59 8.81 6.03 -5.64
N ILE A 60 7.78 5.46 -6.26
CA ILE A 60 6.93 4.40 -5.70
C ILE A 60 7.72 3.21 -5.14
N PRO A 61 8.69 2.61 -5.86
CA PRO A 61 9.45 1.48 -5.33
C PRO A 61 10.29 1.84 -4.10
N ALA A 62 10.72 3.11 -3.96
CA ALA A 62 11.59 3.54 -2.87
C ALA A 62 10.82 3.59 -1.54
N PHE A 63 9.70 4.32 -1.49
CA PHE A 63 8.92 4.39 -0.25
C PHE A 63 8.30 3.04 0.11
N ILE A 64 7.89 2.23 -0.89
CA ILE A 64 7.39 0.87 -0.61
C ILE A 64 8.48 0.01 0.03
N HIS A 65 9.74 0.13 -0.39
CA HIS A 65 10.84 -0.61 0.23
C HIS A 65 11.13 -0.15 1.66
N ALA A 66 10.93 1.12 1.97
CA ALA A 66 11.02 1.63 3.35
C ALA A 66 9.86 1.09 4.20
N VAL A 67 8.63 1.07 3.68
CA VAL A 67 7.46 0.45 4.34
C VAL A 67 7.69 -1.04 4.59
N GLU A 68 8.23 -1.79 3.62
CA GLU A 68 8.57 -3.21 3.77
C GLU A 68 9.47 -3.48 4.99
N LYS A 69 10.35 -2.51 5.33
CA LYS A 69 11.27 -2.58 6.48
C LYS A 69 10.70 -2.00 7.77
N GLY A 70 9.46 -1.51 7.77
CA GLY A 70 8.86 -0.78 8.89
C GLY A 70 9.45 0.63 9.11
N ALA A 71 10.20 1.15 8.13
CA ALA A 71 10.82 2.48 8.20
C ALA A 71 9.83 3.58 7.74
N PHE A 72 8.69 3.71 8.42
CA PHE A 72 7.60 4.59 7.98
C PHE A 72 7.99 6.07 7.89
N ASN A 73 8.83 6.55 8.81
CA ASN A 73 9.33 7.93 8.75
C ASN A 73 10.19 8.16 7.49
N GLU A 74 11.03 7.19 7.11
CA GLU A 74 11.82 7.25 5.87
C GLU A 74 10.92 7.19 4.64
N ALA A 75 9.85 6.39 4.69
CA ALA A 75 8.87 6.31 3.60
C ALA A 75 8.09 7.61 3.39
N TYR A 76 7.95 8.44 4.43
CA TYR A 76 7.19 9.69 4.39
C TYR A 76 7.97 10.90 3.86
N GLN A 77 9.30 10.91 4.01
CA GLN A 77 10.17 11.99 3.52
C GLN A 77 10.32 11.95 2.00
#